data_AF-A0A1E3YZL3-F1
#
_entry.id   AF-A0A1E3YZL3-F1
#
_cell.length_a   1.000
_cell.length_b   1.000
_cell.length_c   1.000
_cell.angle_alpha   90.00
_cell.angle_beta   90.00
_cell.angle_gamma   90.00
#
_symmetry.space_group_name_H-M   'P 1'
#
loop_
_entity.id
_entity.type
_entity.pdbx_description
1 polymer ?
#
loop_
_entity_poly.entity_id
_entity_poly.type
_entity_poly.pdbx_seq_one_letter_code
_entity_poly.pdbx_strand_id
1 'polypeptide(L)'
;MKAVLRWLGLVVLAFVALQLFFVVRIAAMVVIDPESTSFQRSEAWTLLTTKGSVPWRQQWMPYASISDQLKRAVIASEDDGFVSHDGVDWNAIEKAWERNAKAEALANKAQARAPDRPVRAPKIRGGSTITQQLAKNLLLSGERTLLRKGQEFVLTLLLEQLLSKQRILEIYLNSVEWGEGVFGAEAAAQHYFRKSASRLSATEAARLAVMLPAPKRFEKTPGSAYLAGRTRTILGRMGSAELP
;
A
#
# COMPACT_ATOMS: atom_id res chain seq x y z
N MET A 1 -36.26 -30.14 7.56
CA MET A 1 -34.94 -30.68 7.10
C MET A 1 -34.62 -30.33 5.64
N LYS A 2 -35.44 -30.68 4.65
CA LYS A 2 -35.15 -30.39 3.22
C LYS A 2 -34.95 -28.89 2.90
N ALA A 3 -35.72 -28.00 3.53
CA ALA A 3 -35.57 -26.54 3.36
C ALA A 3 -34.24 -26.02 3.92
N VAL A 4 -33.81 -26.52 5.09
CA VAL A 4 -32.53 -26.14 5.71
C VAL A 4 -31.35 -26.62 4.86
N LEU A 5 -31.40 -27.86 4.34
CA LEU A 5 -30.37 -28.38 3.44
C LEU A 5 -30.27 -27.58 2.13
N ARG A 6 -31.40 -27.16 1.55
CA ARG A 6 -31.41 -26.28 0.37
C ARG A 6 -30.80 -24.91 0.68
N TRP A 7 -31.16 -24.31 1.81
CA TRP A 7 -30.60 -23.03 2.24
C TRP A 7 -29.08 -23.12 2.46
N LEU A 8 -28.60 -24.15 3.16
CA LEU A 8 -27.17 -24.40 3.31
C LEU A 8 -26.47 -24.59 1.96
N GLY A 9 -27.08 -25.34 1.03
CA GLY A 9 -26.57 -25.49 -0.32
C GLY A 9 -26.43 -24.15 -1.06
N LEU A 10 -27.42 -23.26 -0.95
CA LEU A 10 -27.36 -21.92 -1.55
C LEU A 10 -26.28 -21.03 -0.91
N VAL A 11 -26.08 -21.12 0.41
CA VAL A 11 -25.01 -20.37 1.11
C VAL A 11 -23.64 -20.85 0.64
N VAL A 12 -23.42 -22.16 0.54
CA VAL A 12 -22.16 -22.73 0.03
C VAL A 12 -21.96 -22.32 -1.43
N LEU A 13 -22.98 -22.40 -2.26
CA LEU A 13 -22.91 -21.97 -3.67
C LEU A 13 -22.55 -20.48 -3.78
N ALA A 14 -23.19 -19.61 -3.00
CA ALA A 14 -22.90 -18.18 -2.98
C ALA A 14 -21.45 -17.91 -2.52
N PHE A 15 -20.97 -18.64 -1.50
CA PHE A 15 -19.59 -18.53 -1.03
C PHE A 15 -18.59 -18.94 -2.12
N VAL A 16 -18.81 -20.08 -2.78
CA VAL A 16 -17.96 -20.54 -3.88
C VAL A 16 -17.99 -19.56 -5.05
N ALA A 17 -19.16 -19.06 -5.44
CA ALA A 17 -19.30 -18.06 -6.48
C ALA A 17 -18.53 -16.78 -6.15
N LEU A 18 -18.55 -16.34 -4.89
CA LEU A 18 -17.77 -15.19 -4.43
C LEU A 18 -16.26 -15.44 -4.52
N GLN A 19 -15.78 -16.63 -4.14
CA GLN A 19 -14.36 -16.97 -4.28
C GLN A 19 -13.93 -17.00 -5.75
N LEU A 20 -14.74 -17.65 -6.61
CA LEU A 20 -14.51 -17.69 -8.05
C LEU A 20 -14.50 -16.29 -8.66
N PHE A 21 -15.38 -15.39 -8.21
CA PHE A 21 -15.36 -13.99 -8.63
C PHE A 21 -14.00 -13.33 -8.36
N PHE A 22 -13.44 -13.48 -7.15
CA PHE A 22 -12.13 -12.90 -6.84
C PHE A 22 -10.99 -13.54 -7.64
N VAL A 23 -11.00 -14.87 -7.79
CA VAL A 23 -10.00 -15.59 -8.60
C VAL A 23 -10.04 -15.12 -10.05
N VAL A 24 -11.22 -15.12 -10.69
CA VAL A 24 -11.38 -14.67 -12.08
C VAL A 24 -10.99 -13.20 -12.22
N ARG A 25 -11.41 -12.35 -11.27
CA ARG A 25 -11.09 -10.93 -11.30
C ARG A 25 -9.58 -10.68 -11.19
N ILE A 26 -8.87 -11.39 -10.31
CA ILE A 26 -7.41 -11.27 -10.18
C ILE A 26 -6.70 -11.87 -11.40
N ALA A 27 -7.11 -13.04 -11.87
CA ALA A 27 -6.54 -13.67 -13.06
C ALA A 27 -6.70 -12.79 -14.30
N ALA A 28 -7.84 -12.11 -14.45
CA ALA A 28 -8.05 -11.14 -15.52
C ALA A 28 -7.03 -9.99 -15.46
N MET A 29 -6.52 -9.63 -14.28
CA MET A 29 -5.52 -8.57 -14.13
C MET A 29 -4.13 -8.92 -14.66
N VAL A 30 -3.89 -10.17 -15.06
CA VAL A 30 -2.69 -10.55 -15.83
C VAL A 30 -2.62 -9.74 -17.13
N VAL A 31 -3.76 -9.45 -17.75
CA VAL A 31 -3.84 -8.79 -19.06
C VAL A 31 -4.71 -7.53 -19.08
N ILE A 32 -5.62 -7.36 -18.10
CA ILE A 32 -6.51 -6.21 -18.01
C ILE A 32 -6.07 -5.31 -16.86
N ASP A 33 -5.84 -4.03 -17.14
CA ASP A 33 -5.54 -3.04 -16.11
C ASP A 33 -6.79 -2.74 -15.26
N PRO A 34 -6.71 -2.76 -13.92
CA PRO A 34 -7.83 -2.37 -13.09
C PRO A 34 -8.11 -0.87 -13.22
N GLU A 35 -9.28 -0.50 -13.72
CA GLU A 35 -9.69 0.91 -13.87
C GLU A 35 -9.75 1.64 -12.53
N SER A 36 -10.31 0.98 -11.51
CA SER A 36 -10.38 1.53 -10.15
C SER A 36 -10.31 0.46 -9.07
N THR A 37 -9.78 0.88 -7.92
CA THR A 37 -9.70 0.09 -6.69
C THR A 37 -10.88 0.39 -5.77
N SER A 38 -11.16 -0.54 -4.84
CA SER A 38 -12.14 -0.29 -3.76
C SER A 38 -11.80 0.96 -2.96
N PHE A 39 -10.51 1.17 -2.67
CA PHE A 39 -10.02 2.37 -2.00
C PHE A 39 -10.28 3.65 -2.81
N GLN A 40 -9.92 3.68 -4.09
CA GLN A 40 -10.17 4.84 -4.97
C GLN A 40 -11.64 5.24 -5.01
N ARG A 41 -12.56 4.27 -5.13
CA ARG A 41 -14.01 4.53 -5.12
C ARG A 41 -14.46 5.11 -3.77
N SER A 42 -13.95 4.58 -2.66
CA SER A 42 -14.26 5.13 -1.34
C SER A 42 -13.75 6.56 -1.16
N GLU A 43 -12.55 6.86 -1.66
CA GLU A 43 -11.95 8.19 -1.59
C GLU A 43 -12.69 9.21 -2.46
N ALA A 44 -13.09 8.82 -3.67
CA ALA A 44 -13.94 9.67 -4.52
C ALA A 44 -15.26 10.01 -3.84
N TRP A 45 -15.90 9.04 -3.18
CA TRP A 45 -17.12 9.28 -2.40
C TRP A 45 -16.88 10.21 -1.20
N THR A 46 -15.79 10.02 -0.46
CA THR A 46 -15.43 10.91 0.65
C THR A 46 -15.18 12.33 0.17
N LEU A 47 -14.46 12.54 -0.93
CA LEU A 47 -14.21 13.87 -1.48
C LEU A 47 -15.51 14.55 -1.92
N LEU A 48 -16.39 13.82 -2.62
CA LEU A 48 -17.69 14.33 -3.04
C LEU A 48 -18.56 14.76 -1.85
N THR A 49 -18.65 13.92 -0.82
CA THR A 49 -19.52 14.17 0.35
C THR A 49 -18.97 15.21 1.32
N THR A 50 -17.64 15.35 1.43
CA THR A 50 -17.02 16.29 2.39
C THR A 50 -16.63 17.63 1.77
N LYS A 51 -16.33 17.67 0.46
CA LYS A 51 -15.86 18.87 -0.24
C LYS A 51 -16.74 19.33 -1.40
N GLY A 52 -17.76 18.54 -1.76
CA GLY A 52 -18.65 18.84 -2.89
C GLY A 52 -17.97 18.75 -4.27
N SER A 53 -16.72 18.28 -4.34
CA SER A 53 -15.95 18.15 -5.59
C SER A 53 -14.96 16.99 -5.50
N VAL A 54 -14.61 16.42 -6.66
CA VAL A 54 -13.66 15.31 -6.77
C VAL A 54 -12.51 15.74 -7.67
N PRO A 55 -11.49 16.45 -7.15
CA PRO A 55 -10.30 16.81 -7.93
C PRO A 55 -9.47 15.55 -8.21
N TRP A 56 -9.89 14.76 -9.21
CA TRP A 56 -9.33 13.44 -9.52
C TRP A 56 -8.25 13.53 -10.59
N ARG A 57 -7.09 12.92 -10.31
CA ARG A 57 -6.02 12.71 -11.29
C ARG A 57 -5.56 11.27 -11.20
N GLN A 58 -5.76 10.54 -12.28
CA GLN A 58 -5.32 9.17 -12.42
C GLN A 58 -4.94 8.93 -13.87
N GLN A 59 -3.76 8.38 -14.09
CA GLN A 59 -3.29 8.01 -15.42
C GLN A 59 -2.47 6.73 -15.31
N TRP A 60 -2.92 5.70 -16.03
CA TRP A 60 -2.20 4.45 -16.12
C TRP A 60 -0.95 4.63 -16.96
N MET A 61 0.15 4.01 -16.53
CA MET A 61 1.38 3.94 -17.29
C MET A 61 1.96 2.52 -17.22
N PRO A 62 2.33 1.92 -18.37
CA PRO A 62 2.92 0.59 -18.39
C PRO A 62 4.20 0.51 -17.56
N TYR A 63 4.47 -0.65 -16.95
CA TYR A 63 5.65 -0.86 -16.09
C TYR A 63 6.96 -0.39 -16.72
N ALA A 64 7.18 -0.73 -18.00
CA ALA A 64 8.40 -0.39 -18.73
C ALA A 64 8.61 1.12 -18.89
N SER A 65 7.53 1.91 -18.86
CA SER A 65 7.57 3.37 -18.99
C SER A 65 7.75 4.08 -17.65
N ILE A 66 7.57 3.39 -16.52
CA ILE A 66 7.83 3.95 -15.19
C ILE A 66 9.34 3.96 -14.94
N SER A 67 9.88 5.11 -14.49
CA SER A 67 11.31 5.23 -14.15
C SER A 67 11.72 4.16 -13.14
N ASP A 68 12.81 3.47 -13.43
CA ASP A 68 13.41 2.50 -12.50
C ASP A 68 13.80 3.12 -11.16
N GLN A 69 14.07 4.43 -11.16
CA GLN A 69 14.31 5.18 -9.93
C GLN A 69 13.08 5.14 -9.02
N LEU A 70 11.88 5.31 -9.58
CA LEU A 70 10.65 5.25 -8.80
C LEU A 70 10.37 3.83 -8.30
N LYS A 71 10.55 2.82 -9.16
CA LYS A 71 10.37 1.41 -8.78
C LYS A 71 11.27 1.05 -7.59
N ARG A 72 12.58 1.37 -7.68
CA ARG A 72 13.56 1.11 -6.61
C ARG A 72 13.27 1.91 -5.35
N ALA A 73 12.87 3.18 -5.49
CA ALA A 73 12.53 4.02 -4.35
C ALA A 73 11.34 3.47 -3.56
N VAL A 74 10.30 2.99 -4.26
CA VAL A 74 9.11 2.41 -3.64
C VAL A 74 9.44 1.09 -2.96
N ILE A 75 10.15 0.18 -3.64
CA ILE A 75 10.61 -1.08 -3.04
C ILE A 75 11.45 -0.78 -1.79
N ALA A 76 12.50 0.05 -1.88
CA ALA A 76 13.35 0.39 -0.73
C ALA A 76 12.66 1.16 0.41
N SER A 77 11.46 1.72 0.18
CA SER A 77 10.72 2.47 1.19
C SER A 77 9.64 1.63 1.86
N GLU A 78 8.87 0.91 1.05
CA GLU A 78 7.69 0.17 1.47
C GLU A 78 7.98 -1.30 1.76
N ASP A 79 8.90 -1.92 1.00
CA ASP A 79 9.08 -3.36 0.98
C ASP A 79 10.44 -3.80 0.37
N ASP A 80 11.53 -3.63 1.12
CA ASP A 80 12.90 -3.92 0.64
C ASP A 80 13.07 -5.35 0.11
N GLY A 81 12.27 -6.30 0.63
CA GLY A 81 12.32 -7.72 0.29
C GLY A 81 11.35 -8.12 -0.82
N PHE A 82 10.68 -7.18 -1.49
CA PHE A 82 9.53 -7.41 -2.36
C PHE A 82 9.69 -8.58 -3.35
N VAL A 83 10.86 -8.69 -3.99
CA VAL A 83 11.15 -9.73 -5.00
C VAL A 83 11.41 -11.10 -4.37
N SER A 84 11.84 -11.13 -3.10
CA SER A 84 12.33 -12.34 -2.43
C SER A 84 11.28 -13.13 -1.64
N HIS A 85 10.11 -12.53 -1.35
CA HIS A 85 9.06 -13.18 -0.56
C HIS A 85 7.77 -13.36 -1.37
N ASP A 86 6.89 -14.28 -0.97
CA ASP A 86 5.61 -14.54 -1.64
C ASP A 86 4.47 -13.74 -0.98
N GLY A 87 4.61 -12.42 -0.99
CA GLY A 87 3.60 -11.47 -0.48
C GLY A 87 3.58 -11.23 1.03
N VAL A 88 4.24 -12.06 1.84
CA VAL A 88 4.40 -11.81 3.28
C VAL A 88 5.87 -11.90 3.67
N ASP A 89 6.41 -10.81 4.20
CA ASP A 89 7.76 -10.79 4.78
C ASP A 89 7.70 -11.10 6.28
N TRP A 90 7.92 -12.37 6.61
CA TRP A 90 7.97 -12.85 7.99
C TRP A 90 9.10 -12.20 8.80
N ASN A 91 10.25 -11.94 8.17
CA ASN A 91 11.38 -11.29 8.82
C ASN A 91 11.06 -9.82 9.15
N ALA A 92 10.34 -9.12 8.26
CA ALA A 92 9.88 -7.76 8.53
C ALA A 92 8.83 -7.73 9.66
N ILE A 93 7.92 -8.70 9.71
CA ILE A 93 6.94 -8.84 10.79
C ILE A 93 7.64 -9.06 12.14
N GLU A 94 8.59 -9.99 12.20
CA GLU A 94 9.36 -10.27 13.42
C GLU A 94 10.16 -9.04 13.87
N LYS A 95 10.90 -8.40 12.96
CA LYS A 95 11.63 -7.16 13.25
C LYS A 95 10.71 -6.02 13.70
N ALA A 96 9.51 -5.91 13.11
CA ALA A 96 8.52 -4.91 13.51
C ALA A 96 8.00 -5.20 14.93
N TRP A 97 7.69 -6.46 15.23
CA TRP A 97 7.31 -6.91 16.56
C TRP A 97 8.37 -6.56 17.59
N GLU A 98 9.63 -6.96 17.36
CA GLU A 98 10.71 -6.67 18.29
C GLU A 98 10.88 -5.17 18.55
N ARG A 99 10.83 -4.35 17.49
CA ARG A 99 10.96 -2.89 17.61
C ARG A 99 9.81 -2.30 18.42
N ASN A 100 8.59 -2.79 18.21
CA ASN A 100 7.41 -2.34 18.94
C ASN A 100 7.52 -2.74 20.42
N ALA A 101 7.88 -4.00 20.71
CA ALA A 101 8.08 -4.50 22.08
C ALA A 101 9.21 -3.75 22.82
N LYS A 102 10.34 -3.50 22.14
CA LYS A 102 11.44 -2.69 22.68
C LYS A 102 10.99 -1.25 22.97
N ALA A 103 10.24 -0.63 22.07
CA ALA A 103 9.74 0.73 22.24
C ALA A 103 8.71 0.83 23.38
N GLU A 104 7.85 -0.18 23.55
CA GLU A 104 6.91 -0.29 24.65
C GLU A 104 7.61 -0.48 26.00
N ALA A 105 8.58 -1.39 26.06
CA ALA A 105 9.38 -1.57 27.27
C ALA A 105 10.10 -0.28 27.69
N LEU A 106 10.61 0.50 26.73
CA LEU A 106 11.22 1.82 26.99
C LEU A 106 10.19 2.85 27.48
N ALA A 107 9.00 2.89 26.89
CA ALA A 107 7.92 3.77 27.31
C ALA A 107 7.46 3.45 28.74
N ASN A 108 7.29 2.17 29.07
CA ASN A 108 6.90 1.71 30.41
C ASN A 108 7.97 2.06 31.45
N LYS A 109 9.25 1.88 31.12
CA LYS A 109 10.36 2.31 31.99
C LYS A 109 10.39 3.82 32.20
N ALA A 110 10.10 4.61 31.17
CA ALA A 110 10.02 6.07 31.29
C ALA A 110 8.83 6.49 32.17
N GLN A 111 7.67 5.85 32.03
CA GLN A 111 6.49 6.13 32.84
C GLN A 111 6.71 5.78 34.31
N ALA A 112 7.35 4.64 34.59
CA ALA A 112 7.69 4.23 35.94
C ALA A 112 8.66 5.20 36.64
N ARG A 113 9.54 5.88 35.88
CA ARG A 113 10.47 6.89 36.41
C ARG A 113 9.83 8.25 36.69
N ALA A 114 8.72 8.57 36.02
CA ALA A 114 8.04 9.86 36.14
C ALA A 114 6.52 9.64 36.09
N PRO A 115 5.90 9.09 37.14
CA PRO A 115 4.50 8.68 37.14
C PRO A 115 3.55 9.85 36.85
N ASP A 116 3.89 11.06 37.30
CA ASP A 116 3.06 12.26 37.11
C ASP A 116 3.24 12.93 35.73
N ARG A 117 4.17 12.44 34.89
CA ARG A 117 4.37 12.97 33.53
C ARG A 117 3.76 12.03 32.50
N PRO A 118 2.95 12.54 31.56
CA PRO A 118 2.42 11.71 30.48
C PRO A 118 3.55 11.31 29.52
N VAL A 119 3.87 10.01 29.45
CA VAL A 119 4.76 9.47 28.42
C VAL A 119 3.96 9.18 27.16
N ARG A 120 4.43 9.71 26.03
CA ARG A 120 3.80 9.46 24.73
C ARG A 120 3.93 7.98 24.36
N ALA A 121 2.81 7.34 24.04
CA ALA A 121 2.80 5.96 23.57
C ALA A 121 3.72 5.78 22.35
N PRO A 122 4.48 4.68 22.27
CA PRO A 122 5.36 4.42 21.14
C PRO A 122 4.55 4.28 19.86
N LYS A 123 5.08 4.83 18.76
CA LYS A 123 4.45 4.67 17.45
C LYS A 123 4.68 3.25 16.95
N ILE A 124 3.61 2.49 16.80
CA ILE A 124 3.62 1.14 16.22
C ILE A 124 4.13 1.22 14.78
N ARG A 125 5.14 0.42 14.46
CA ARG A 125 5.61 0.20 13.10
C ARG A 125 4.92 -1.04 12.52
N GLY A 126 4.32 -0.88 11.34
CA GLY A 126 3.79 -2.00 10.55
C GLY A 126 4.88 -2.63 9.68
N GLY A 127 4.64 -3.88 9.27
CA GLY A 127 5.49 -4.63 8.33
C GLY A 127 4.69 -5.14 7.14
N SER A 128 3.76 -4.34 6.62
CA SER A 128 2.94 -4.75 5.47
C SER A 128 3.67 -4.54 4.15
N THR A 129 3.75 -5.61 3.38
CA THR A 129 4.38 -5.68 2.05
C THR A 129 3.58 -4.89 1.00
N ILE A 130 4.20 -4.63 -0.15
CA ILE A 130 3.53 -4.00 -1.30
C ILE A 130 2.29 -4.81 -1.70
N THR A 131 2.37 -6.14 -1.73
CA THR A 131 1.26 -7.00 -2.14
C THR A 131 0.11 -6.98 -1.13
N GLN A 132 0.40 -6.93 0.18
CA GLN A 132 -0.64 -6.75 1.20
C GLN A 132 -1.34 -5.40 1.07
N GLN A 133 -0.56 -4.34 0.84
CA GLN A 133 -1.11 -3.01 0.61
C GLN A 133 -1.98 -2.98 -0.65
N LEU A 134 -1.55 -3.64 -1.73
CA LEU A 134 -2.30 -3.77 -2.96
C LEU A 134 -3.61 -4.54 -2.72
N ALA A 135 -3.57 -5.71 -2.09
CA ALA A 135 -4.75 -6.53 -1.78
C ALA A 135 -5.81 -5.71 -1.02
N LYS A 136 -5.37 -4.99 0.01
CA LYS A 136 -6.20 -4.10 0.82
C LYS A 136 -6.87 -3.02 -0.03
N ASN A 137 -6.11 -2.30 -0.84
CA ASN A 137 -6.63 -1.16 -1.59
C ASN A 137 -7.52 -1.60 -2.75
N LEU A 138 -7.08 -2.63 -3.49
CA LEU A 138 -7.70 -3.12 -4.71
C LEU A 138 -9.08 -3.73 -4.48
N LEU A 139 -9.21 -4.53 -3.41
CA LEU A 139 -10.33 -5.46 -3.24
C LEU A 139 -11.14 -5.23 -1.97
N LEU A 140 -10.55 -4.69 -0.91
CA LEU A 140 -11.20 -4.60 0.40
C LEU A 140 -11.72 -3.20 0.72
N SER A 141 -12.68 -3.12 1.64
CA SER A 141 -13.15 -1.87 2.22
C SER A 141 -12.19 -1.35 3.30
N GLY A 142 -12.33 -0.08 3.67
CA GLY A 142 -11.50 0.60 4.67
C GLY A 142 -11.71 0.18 6.13
N GLU A 143 -12.50 -0.87 6.39
CA GLU A 143 -12.72 -1.39 7.74
C GLU A 143 -11.40 -1.85 8.39
N ARG A 144 -11.40 -1.96 9.72
CA ARG A 144 -10.21 -2.37 10.50
C ARG A 144 -10.55 -3.51 11.46
N THR A 145 -10.94 -4.65 10.91
CA THR A 145 -11.27 -5.87 11.67
C THR A 145 -10.22 -6.96 11.46
N LEU A 146 -10.12 -7.89 12.44
CA LEU A 146 -9.26 -9.08 12.31
C LEU A 146 -9.69 -9.97 11.14
N LEU A 147 -11.00 -10.13 10.94
CA LEU A 147 -11.54 -10.86 9.79
C LEU A 147 -11.07 -10.27 8.47
N ARG A 148 -11.15 -8.95 8.31
CA ARG A 148 -10.64 -8.24 7.13
C ARG A 148 -9.13 -8.40 6.97
N LYS A 149 -8.35 -8.45 8.05
CA LYS A 149 -6.92 -8.75 7.97
C LYS A 149 -6.65 -10.20 7.52
N GLY A 150 -7.48 -11.16 7.92
CA GLY A 150 -7.44 -12.53 7.39
C GLY A 150 -7.76 -12.60 5.90
N GLN A 151 -8.79 -11.86 5.45
CA GLN A 151 -9.11 -11.73 4.02
C GLN A 151 -7.96 -11.09 3.22
N GLU A 152 -7.34 -10.04 3.76
CA GLU A 152 -6.16 -9.40 3.15
C GLU A 152 -5.04 -10.41 2.94
N PHE A 153 -4.77 -11.27 3.92
CA PHE A 153 -3.76 -12.32 3.80
C PHE A 153 -4.08 -13.32 2.69
N VAL A 154 -5.32 -13.85 2.64
CA VAL A 154 -5.73 -14.79 1.58
C VAL A 154 -5.64 -14.17 0.19
N LEU A 155 -6.11 -12.93 0.03
CA LEU A 155 -6.02 -12.21 -1.24
C LEU A 155 -4.58 -11.86 -1.63
N THR A 156 -3.71 -11.62 -0.65
CA THR A 156 -2.27 -11.41 -0.90
C THR A 156 -1.65 -12.65 -1.53
N LEU A 157 -1.89 -13.83 -0.95
CA LEU A 157 -1.39 -15.09 -1.51
C LEU A 157 -1.95 -15.36 -2.90
N LEU A 158 -3.23 -15.06 -3.12
CA LEU A 158 -3.87 -15.22 -4.42
C LEU A 158 -3.29 -14.28 -5.49
N LEU A 159 -2.95 -13.03 -5.11
CA LEU A 159 -2.26 -12.09 -6.00
C LEU A 159 -0.88 -12.61 -6.39
N GLU A 160 -0.07 -13.07 -5.43
CA GLU A 160 1.27 -13.62 -5.68
C GLU A 160 1.24 -14.91 -6.52
N GLN A 161 0.21 -15.73 -6.35
CA GLN A 161 0.07 -16.96 -7.12
C GLN A 161 -0.30 -16.70 -8.59
N LEU A 162 -1.08 -15.66 -8.87
CA LEU A 162 -1.65 -15.41 -10.19
C LEU A 162 -0.91 -14.32 -10.99
N LEU A 163 -0.28 -13.36 -10.31
CA LEU A 163 0.38 -12.22 -10.94
C LEU A 163 1.89 -12.28 -10.71
N SER A 164 2.67 -11.91 -11.72
CA SER A 164 4.11 -11.73 -11.53
C SER A 164 4.42 -10.54 -10.62
N LYS A 165 5.59 -10.55 -9.98
CA LYS A 165 6.09 -9.41 -9.18
C LYS A 165 6.08 -8.11 -9.94
N GLN A 166 6.48 -8.14 -11.21
CA GLN A 166 6.41 -7.00 -12.12
C GLN A 166 4.99 -6.46 -12.23
N ARG A 167 4.00 -7.34 -12.44
CA ARG A 167 2.60 -6.94 -12.61
C ARG A 167 1.98 -6.41 -11.32
N ILE A 168 2.30 -7.03 -10.18
CA ILE A 168 1.89 -6.54 -8.85
C ILE A 168 2.41 -5.13 -8.63
N LEU A 169 3.69 -4.90 -8.89
CA LEU A 169 4.30 -3.58 -8.71
C LEU A 169 3.74 -2.55 -9.68
N GLU A 170 3.47 -2.93 -10.93
CA GLU A 170 2.80 -2.06 -11.91
C GLU A 170 1.42 -1.61 -11.44
N ILE A 171 0.57 -2.54 -11.02
CA ILE A 171 -0.77 -2.22 -10.52
C ILE A 171 -0.65 -1.34 -9.27
N TYR A 172 0.24 -1.67 -8.34
CA TYR A 172 0.48 -0.87 -7.14
C TYR A 172 0.86 0.57 -7.50
N LEU A 173 1.87 0.76 -8.35
CA LEU A 173 2.37 2.09 -8.73
C LEU A 173 1.33 2.93 -9.47
N ASN A 174 0.38 2.30 -10.18
CA ASN A 174 -0.70 2.98 -10.88
C ASN A 174 -1.97 3.21 -10.03
N SER A 175 -2.09 2.57 -8.87
CA SER A 175 -3.30 2.61 -8.05
C SER A 175 -3.12 3.23 -6.66
N VAL A 176 -1.88 3.39 -6.20
CA VAL A 176 -1.59 4.00 -4.89
C VAL A 176 -1.85 5.51 -4.91
N GLU A 177 -2.31 6.04 -3.77
CA GLU A 177 -2.52 7.48 -3.55
C GLU A 177 -1.19 8.16 -3.23
N TRP A 178 -0.86 9.22 -3.97
CA TRP A 178 0.35 10.03 -3.79
C TRP A 178 0.06 11.40 -3.17
N GLY A 179 -1.20 11.81 -3.19
CA GLY A 179 -1.73 13.07 -2.68
C GLY A 179 -3.25 13.04 -2.76
N GLU A 180 -3.91 14.06 -2.24
CA GLU A 180 -5.38 14.09 -2.23
C GLU A 180 -5.95 14.04 -3.67
N GLY A 181 -6.62 12.94 -4.01
CA GLY A 181 -7.18 12.74 -5.35
C GLY A 181 -6.14 12.46 -6.44
N VAL A 182 -4.87 12.24 -6.07
CA VAL A 182 -3.76 11.96 -7.00
C VAL A 182 -3.37 10.48 -6.90
N PHE A 183 -3.75 9.70 -7.90
CA PHE A 183 -3.54 8.26 -7.95
C PHE A 183 -2.65 7.86 -9.13
N GLY A 184 -1.69 7.00 -8.85
CA GLY A 184 -0.77 6.50 -9.87
C GLY A 184 0.46 7.37 -10.10
N ALA A 185 1.55 6.70 -10.50
CA ALA A 185 2.88 7.29 -10.63
C ALA A 185 2.92 8.46 -11.62
N GLU A 186 2.29 8.33 -12.78
CA GLU A 186 2.28 9.39 -13.81
C GLU A 186 1.54 10.64 -13.30
N ALA A 187 0.35 10.47 -12.70
CA ALA A 187 -0.39 11.58 -12.12
C ALA A 187 0.41 12.30 -11.01
N ALA A 188 1.14 11.54 -10.18
CA ALA A 188 2.00 12.09 -9.14
C ALA A 188 3.19 12.87 -9.72
N ALA A 189 3.89 12.31 -10.70
CA ALA A 189 5.04 12.98 -11.33
C ALA A 189 4.62 14.30 -11.99
N GLN A 190 3.47 14.32 -12.67
CA GLN A 190 2.90 15.52 -13.27
C GLN A 190 2.43 16.52 -12.21
N HIS A 191 1.83 16.06 -11.11
CA HIS A 191 1.37 16.92 -10.02
C HIS A 191 2.55 17.62 -9.32
N TYR A 192 3.58 16.87 -8.91
CA TYR A 192 4.65 17.38 -8.04
C TYR A 192 5.84 17.96 -8.81
N PHE A 193 6.14 17.47 -10.01
CA PHE A 193 7.35 17.83 -10.75
C PHE A 193 7.12 18.26 -12.19
N ARG A 194 5.85 18.34 -12.64
CA ARG A 194 5.47 18.78 -13.99
C ARG A 194 6.18 18.00 -15.10
N LYS A 195 6.31 16.69 -14.91
CA LYS A 195 6.95 15.79 -15.88
C LYS A 195 6.38 14.38 -15.81
N SER A 196 6.66 13.61 -16.86
CA SER A 196 6.31 12.20 -16.88
C SER A 196 7.09 11.42 -15.84
N ALA A 197 6.45 10.40 -15.26
CA ALA A 197 7.05 9.46 -14.33
C ALA A 197 8.22 8.67 -14.94
N SER A 198 8.32 8.59 -16.27
CA SER A 198 9.51 8.09 -16.99
C SER A 198 10.78 8.92 -16.75
N ARG A 199 10.63 10.22 -16.40
CA ARG A 199 11.74 11.18 -16.25
C ARG A 199 12.00 11.59 -14.79
N LEU A 200 11.51 10.82 -13.83
CA LEU A 200 11.81 11.04 -12.42
C LEU A 200 13.29 10.73 -12.14
N SER A 201 13.98 11.70 -11.54
CA SER A 201 15.31 11.49 -10.98
C SER A 201 15.24 10.64 -9.71
N ALA A 202 16.37 10.10 -9.28
CA ALA A 202 16.48 9.34 -8.04
C ALA A 202 15.94 10.13 -6.83
N THR A 203 16.27 11.42 -6.73
CA THR A 203 15.85 12.26 -5.59
C THR A 203 14.35 12.51 -5.57
N GLU A 204 13.73 12.74 -6.73
CA GLU A 204 12.29 12.96 -6.80
C GLU A 204 11.51 11.67 -6.56
N ALA A 205 11.99 10.55 -7.12
CA ALA A 205 11.45 9.23 -6.85
C ALA A 205 11.50 8.87 -5.36
N ALA A 206 12.66 9.04 -4.72
CA ALA A 206 12.82 8.84 -3.29
C ALA A 206 11.90 9.75 -2.47
N ARG A 207 11.73 11.01 -2.92
CA ARG A 207 10.84 11.97 -2.26
C ARG A 207 9.37 11.53 -2.33
N LEU A 208 8.91 11.05 -3.49
CA LEU A 208 7.57 10.49 -3.65
C LEU A 208 7.37 9.27 -2.77
N ALA A 209 8.31 8.32 -2.78
CA ALA A 209 8.21 7.11 -1.98
C ALA A 209 8.06 7.39 -0.47
N VAL A 210 8.75 8.41 0.05
CA VAL A 210 8.64 8.85 1.45
C VAL A 210 7.24 9.40 1.79
N MET A 211 6.47 9.86 0.81
CA MET A 211 5.13 10.41 1.01
C MET A 211 4.06 9.32 1.14
N LEU A 212 4.26 8.14 0.55
CA LEU A 212 3.29 7.04 0.49
C LEU A 212 2.64 6.66 1.83
N PRO A 213 3.35 6.63 2.98
CA PRO A 213 2.73 6.25 4.24
C PRO A 213 1.65 7.21 4.75
N ALA A 214 1.65 8.48 4.31
CA ALA A 214 0.64 9.47 4.69
C ALA A 214 0.56 10.61 3.65
N PRO A 215 0.05 10.35 2.43
CA PRO A 215 0.20 11.22 1.28
C PRO A 215 -0.39 12.61 1.51
N LYS A 216 -1.66 12.68 1.93
CA LYS A 216 -2.39 13.93 2.24
C LYS A 216 -1.75 14.78 3.34
N ARG A 217 -0.95 14.17 4.23
CA ARG A 217 -0.22 14.89 5.28
C ARG A 217 1.08 15.48 4.75
N PHE A 218 1.84 14.67 4.01
CA PHE A 218 3.14 15.10 3.50
C PHE A 218 3.01 16.10 2.34
N GLU A 219 1.93 16.03 1.57
CA GLU A 219 1.59 17.03 0.56
C GLU A 219 1.47 18.45 1.15
N LYS A 220 0.99 18.59 2.38
CA LYS A 220 0.88 19.89 3.08
C LYS A 220 2.21 20.40 3.62
N THR A 221 3.23 19.54 3.69
CA THR A 221 4.54 19.85 4.29
C THR A 221 5.71 19.33 3.43
N PRO A 222 5.74 19.65 2.13
CA PRO A 222 6.66 19.02 1.20
C PRO A 222 8.12 19.38 1.53
N GLY A 223 8.37 20.58 2.03
CA GLY A 223 9.70 21.08 2.42
C GLY A 223 10.17 20.72 3.83
N SER A 224 9.48 19.83 4.54
CA SER A 224 9.84 19.53 5.93
C SER A 224 11.20 18.83 6.05
N ALA A 225 11.95 19.16 7.11
CA ALA A 225 13.25 18.53 7.41
C ALA A 225 13.14 17.01 7.57
N TYR A 226 12.00 16.52 8.09
CA TYR A 226 11.70 15.09 8.17
C TYR A 226 11.71 14.43 6.79
N LEU A 227 10.99 15.02 5.83
CA LEU A 227 10.86 14.49 4.49
C LEU A 227 12.22 14.49 3.79
N ALA A 228 12.96 15.61 3.85
CA ALA A 228 14.32 15.71 3.32
C ALA A 228 15.29 14.67 3.92
N GLY A 229 15.24 14.48 5.24
CA GLY A 229 16.06 13.48 5.93
C GLY A 229 15.74 12.05 5.48
N ARG A 230 14.46 11.71 5.38
CA ARG A 230 14.02 10.38 4.93
C ARG A 230 14.31 10.15 3.44
N THR A 231 14.18 11.16 2.59
CA THR A 231 14.57 11.08 1.17
C THR A 231 16.04 10.67 1.04
N ARG A 232 16.94 11.27 1.83
CA ARG A 232 18.36 10.87 1.84
C ARG A 232 18.57 9.42 2.29
N THR A 233 17.83 8.96 3.31
CA THR A 233 17.88 7.55 3.73
C THR A 233 17.44 6.60 2.63
N ILE A 234 16.34 6.92 1.92
CA ILE A 234 15.85 6.07 0.82
C ILE A 234 16.82 6.08 -0.36
N LEU A 235 17.37 7.24 -0.73
CA LEU A 235 18.39 7.35 -1.79
C LEU A 235 19.58 6.40 -1.56
N GLY A 236 20.09 6.31 -0.33
CA GLY A 236 21.19 5.40 0.01
C GLY A 236 20.81 3.91 -0.04
N ARG A 237 19.51 3.58 0.01
CA ARG A 237 18.99 2.19 -0.02
C ARG A 237 18.49 1.76 -1.40
N MET A 238 18.23 2.69 -2.31
CA MET A 238 17.70 2.38 -3.65
C MET A 238 18.62 1.46 -4.46
N GLY A 239 19.94 1.55 -4.26
CA GLY A 239 20.90 0.71 -4.96
C GLY A 239 20.77 -0.78 -4.63
N SER A 240 20.28 -1.13 -3.44
CA SER A 240 20.08 -2.53 -3.04
C SER A 240 18.68 -3.07 -3.35
N ALA A 241 17.75 -2.23 -3.84
CA ALA A 241 16.43 -2.69 -4.21
C ALA A 241 16.48 -3.36 -5.59
N GLU A 242 16.23 -4.67 -5.62
CA GLU A 242 16.11 -5.44 -6.85
C GLU A 242 14.79 -5.13 -7.56
N LEU A 243 14.83 -5.06 -8.89
CA LEU A 243 13.64 -4.91 -9.71
C LEU A 243 13.22 -6.29 -10.25
N PRO A 244 11.92 -6.62 -10.21
CA PRO A 244 11.39 -7.80 -10.88
C PRO A 244 11.36 -7.62 -12.41
#